data_AF-A0A956FCM5-F1
#
_entry.id   AF-A0A956FCM5-F1
#
_cell.length_a   1.000
_cell.length_b   1.000
_cell.length_c   1.000
_cell.angle_alpha   90.00
_cell.angle_beta   90.00
_cell.angle_gamma   90.00
#
_symmetry.space_group_name_H-M   'P 1'
#
loop_
_entity.id
_entity.type
_entity.pdbx_description
1 polymer ?
#
loop_
_entity_poly.entity_id
_entity_poly.type
_entity_poly.pdbx_seq_one_letter_code
_entity_poly.pdbx_strand_id
1 'polypeptide(L)'
;MTLLAIGLLLWGAWAVLARVTLREAGLGGRLESIHAAHEVDAPINGTVARMTTELGREVRAGDVLIELEAGRAEASRLQAEVRRDALVAQLEAITIEIDAAEGVVESINAGSSFAVAEADAERQRAVEEARWAREQASRLQELAEAGVSPLEAQEQASSEAAAWRSEARAAALAKRRIAGEARTREAD
;
A
#
# COMPACT_ATOMS: atom_id res chain seq x y z
N MET A 1 -111.62 -39.45 34.39
CA MET A 1 -110.70 -40.05 33.39
C MET A 1 -110.50 -39.20 32.14
N THR A 2 -111.47 -38.40 31.69
CA THR A 2 -111.39 -37.62 30.43
C THR A 2 -110.38 -36.46 30.43
N LEU A 3 -110.20 -35.75 31.56
CA LEU A 3 -109.26 -34.61 31.64
C LEU A 3 -107.78 -35.02 31.51
N LEU A 4 -107.42 -36.19 32.03
CA LEU A 4 -106.06 -36.74 31.95
C LEU A 4 -105.69 -37.10 30.50
N ALA A 5 -106.66 -37.65 29.74
CA ALA A 5 -106.48 -37.98 28.33
C ALA A 5 -106.28 -36.72 27.46
N ILE A 6 -107.03 -35.64 27.74
CA ILE A 6 -106.88 -34.37 27.01
C ILE A 6 -105.50 -33.75 27.29
N GLY A 7 -105.04 -33.77 28.54
CA GLY A 7 -103.72 -33.26 28.90
C GLY A 7 -102.59 -34.00 28.19
N LEU A 8 -102.66 -35.34 28.12
CA LEU A 8 -101.69 -36.17 27.41
C LEU A 8 -101.69 -35.92 25.90
N LEU A 9 -102.87 -35.76 25.29
CA LEU A 9 -102.99 -35.43 23.87
C LEU A 9 -102.42 -34.06 23.55
N LEU A 10 -102.68 -33.06 24.39
CA LEU A 10 -102.17 -31.70 24.20
C LEU A 10 -100.64 -31.65 24.38
N TRP A 11 -100.11 -32.39 25.35
CA TRP A 11 -98.67 -32.49 25.59
C TRP A 11 -97.95 -33.22 24.45
N GLY A 12 -98.50 -34.33 23.97
CA GLY A 12 -97.99 -35.04 22.81
C GLY A 12 -98.02 -34.18 21.55
N ALA A 13 -99.13 -33.45 21.33
CA ALA A 13 -99.24 -32.51 20.22
C ALA A 13 -98.18 -31.40 20.32
N TRP A 14 -97.96 -30.83 21.50
CA TRP A 14 -96.92 -29.81 21.69
C TRP A 14 -95.52 -30.35 21.42
N ALA A 15 -95.18 -31.54 21.92
CA ALA A 15 -93.85 -32.14 21.72
C ALA A 15 -93.54 -32.42 20.23
N VAL A 16 -94.55 -32.77 19.43
CA VAL A 16 -94.39 -33.00 17.99
C VAL A 16 -94.42 -31.68 17.19
N LEU A 17 -95.19 -30.69 17.63
CA LEU A 17 -95.27 -29.39 16.95
C LEU A 17 -94.15 -28.42 17.36
N ALA A 18 -93.46 -28.68 18.46
CA ALA A 18 -92.33 -27.88 18.92
C ALA A 18 -91.15 -28.05 17.95
N ARG A 19 -91.01 -27.12 17.02
CA ARG A 19 -89.84 -26.99 16.15
C ARG A 19 -88.65 -26.54 16.98
N VAL A 20 -87.87 -27.50 17.48
CA VAL A 20 -86.56 -27.22 18.09
C VAL A 20 -85.57 -26.94 16.96
N THR A 21 -85.10 -25.70 16.88
CA THR A 21 -84.08 -25.29 15.91
C THR A 21 -82.73 -25.85 16.32
N LEU A 22 -82.29 -26.90 15.64
CA LEU A 22 -80.93 -27.44 15.78
C LEU A 22 -79.96 -26.43 15.16
N ARG A 23 -79.08 -25.83 15.97
CA ARG A 23 -78.02 -24.95 15.44
C ARG A 23 -76.92 -25.82 14.84
N GLU A 24 -76.74 -25.76 13.53
CA GLU A 24 -75.51 -26.21 12.88
C GLU A 24 -74.36 -25.30 13.34
N ALA A 25 -73.32 -25.90 13.94
CA ALA A 25 -72.09 -25.18 14.26
C ALA A 25 -71.32 -24.92 12.94
N GLY A 26 -71.14 -23.65 12.60
CA GLY A 26 -70.58 -23.22 11.32
C GLY A 26 -69.12 -23.65 11.11
N LEU A 27 -68.86 -24.11 9.89
CA LEU A 27 -67.56 -24.46 9.28
C LEU A 27 -66.67 -23.21 9.05
N GLY A 28 -66.24 -22.56 10.12
CA GLY A 28 -65.44 -21.32 10.08
C GLY A 28 -64.07 -21.43 10.73
N GLY A 29 -63.27 -22.44 10.37
CA GLY A 29 -61.90 -22.57 10.87
C GLY A 29 -60.92 -21.72 10.08
N ARG A 30 -60.25 -20.75 10.73
CA ARG A 30 -59.14 -19.99 10.15
C ARG A 30 -57.84 -20.78 10.36
N LEU A 31 -57.13 -21.07 9.28
CA LEU A 31 -55.80 -21.67 9.35
C LEU A 31 -54.79 -20.58 9.71
N GLU A 32 -54.23 -20.64 10.91
CA GLU A 32 -53.16 -19.75 11.36
C GLU A 32 -51.84 -20.52 11.39
N SER A 33 -50.76 -19.88 10.94
CA SER A 33 -49.43 -20.48 11.05
C SER A 33 -49.02 -20.56 12.52
N ILE A 34 -48.66 -21.75 12.99
CA ILE A 34 -48.14 -21.99 14.35
C ILE A 34 -46.76 -21.34 14.53
N HIS A 35 -46.03 -21.12 13.42
CA HIS A 35 -44.72 -20.45 13.40
C HIS A 35 -44.85 -19.01 12.92
N ALA A 36 -44.01 -18.12 13.46
CA ALA A 36 -43.91 -16.74 13.01
C ALA A 36 -43.58 -16.71 11.50
N ALA A 37 -44.31 -15.91 10.73
CA ALA A 37 -43.94 -15.63 9.36
C ALA A 37 -42.63 -14.84 9.37
N HIS A 38 -41.61 -15.34 8.67
CA HIS A 38 -40.33 -14.67 8.52
C HIS A 38 -40.30 -13.96 7.16
N GLU A 39 -40.14 -12.65 7.18
CA GLU A 39 -39.90 -11.86 5.97
C GLU A 39 -38.46 -12.09 5.48
N VAL A 40 -38.29 -12.24 4.17
CA VAL A 40 -37.00 -12.46 3.52
C VAL A 40 -36.70 -11.23 2.68
N ASP A 41 -35.78 -10.41 3.16
CA ASP A 41 -35.35 -9.19 2.48
C ASP A 41 -34.18 -9.45 1.53
N ALA A 42 -34.17 -8.73 0.41
CA ALA A 42 -33.01 -8.71 -0.48
C ALA A 42 -31.84 -7.95 0.20
N PRO A 43 -30.61 -8.49 0.20
CA PRO A 43 -29.46 -7.85 0.83
C PRO A 43 -28.97 -6.61 0.09
N ILE A 44 -29.38 -6.43 -1.17
CA ILE A 44 -29.04 -5.30 -2.03
C ILE A 44 -30.28 -4.81 -2.76
N ASN A 45 -30.33 -3.50 -3.02
CA ASN A 45 -31.38 -2.91 -3.84
C ASN A 45 -31.20 -3.31 -5.31
N GLY A 46 -32.29 -3.65 -5.99
CA GLY A 46 -32.25 -4.02 -7.40
C GLY A 46 -33.64 -4.16 -8.03
N THR A 47 -33.66 -4.31 -9.35
CA THR A 47 -34.88 -4.65 -10.09
C THR A 47 -35.03 -6.16 -10.10
N VAL A 48 -36.23 -6.69 -9.83
CA VAL A 48 -36.50 -8.13 -9.96
C VAL A 48 -36.49 -8.50 -11.45
N ALA A 49 -35.52 -9.32 -11.86
CA ALA A 49 -35.40 -9.82 -13.22
C ALA A 49 -36.26 -11.09 -13.44
N ARG A 50 -36.34 -11.94 -12.42
CA ARG A 50 -37.13 -13.17 -12.43
C ARG A 50 -37.60 -13.52 -11.03
N MET A 51 -38.82 -14.02 -10.92
CA MET A 51 -39.32 -14.68 -9.72
C MET A 51 -39.40 -16.18 -9.99
N THR A 52 -38.76 -16.99 -9.15
CA THR A 52 -38.61 -18.43 -9.35
C THR A 52 -39.55 -19.23 -8.43
N THR A 53 -40.27 -18.54 -7.53
CA THR A 53 -41.16 -19.15 -6.54
C THR A 53 -42.59 -18.62 -6.67
N GLU A 54 -43.56 -19.51 -6.48
CA GLU A 54 -45.00 -19.21 -6.49
C GLU A 54 -45.59 -19.32 -5.08
N LEU A 55 -46.73 -18.68 -4.84
CA LEU A 55 -47.39 -18.70 -3.54
C LEU A 55 -47.81 -20.13 -3.14
N GLY A 56 -47.47 -20.53 -1.91
CA GLY A 56 -47.78 -21.87 -1.38
C GLY A 56 -46.79 -22.95 -1.77
N ARG A 57 -45.73 -22.61 -2.53
CA ARG A 57 -44.62 -23.52 -2.81
C ARG A 57 -43.78 -23.73 -1.54
N GLU A 58 -43.48 -24.99 -1.23
CA GLU A 58 -42.50 -25.33 -0.20
C GLU A 58 -41.09 -25.04 -0.72
N VAL A 59 -40.30 -24.32 0.09
CA VAL A 59 -38.93 -23.90 -0.23
C VAL A 59 -37.98 -24.31 0.90
N ARG A 60 -36.71 -24.53 0.55
CA ARG A 60 -35.65 -24.89 1.49
C ARG A 60 -34.59 -23.80 1.56
N ALA A 61 -33.79 -23.81 2.62
CA ALA A 61 -32.65 -22.92 2.74
C ALA A 61 -31.69 -23.11 1.56
N GLY A 62 -31.32 -22.01 0.91
CA GLY A 62 -30.49 -22.02 -0.30
C GLY A 62 -31.26 -22.00 -1.61
N ASP A 63 -32.59 -22.17 -1.58
CA ASP A 63 -33.41 -22.02 -2.79
C ASP A 63 -33.45 -20.56 -3.25
N VAL A 64 -33.28 -20.35 -4.55
CA VAL A 64 -33.39 -19.02 -5.16
C VAL A 64 -34.86 -18.65 -5.29
N LEU A 65 -35.28 -17.61 -4.56
CA LEU A 65 -36.65 -17.11 -4.60
C LEU A 65 -36.85 -16.10 -5.73
N ILE A 66 -35.91 -15.17 -5.88
CA ILE A 66 -35.90 -14.11 -6.88
C ILE A 66 -34.48 -13.91 -7.43
N GLU A 67 -34.39 -13.54 -8.70
CA GLU A 67 -33.16 -13.08 -9.35
C GLU A 67 -33.27 -11.58 -9.58
N LEU A 68 -32.23 -10.84 -9.20
CA LEU A 68 -32.14 -9.40 -9.43
C LEU A 68 -31.35 -9.10 -10.71
N GLU A 69 -31.67 -7.99 -11.36
CA GLU A 69 -30.96 -7.52 -12.56
C GLU A 69 -29.51 -7.13 -12.23
N ALA A 70 -28.54 -7.79 -12.86
CA ALA A 70 -27.12 -7.63 -12.56
C ALA A 70 -26.42 -6.48 -13.32
N GLY A 71 -27.07 -5.84 -14.31
CA GLY A 71 -26.40 -4.96 -15.28
C GLY A 71 -25.61 -3.80 -14.65
N ARG A 72 -26.17 -3.12 -13.64
CA ARG A 72 -25.49 -2.02 -12.93
C ARG A 72 -24.35 -2.54 -12.05
N ALA A 73 -24.53 -3.67 -11.38
CA ALA A 73 -23.51 -4.27 -10.52
C ALA A 73 -22.31 -4.74 -11.34
N GLU A 74 -22.56 -5.40 -12.48
CA GLU A 74 -21.51 -5.87 -13.37
C GLU A 74 -20.78 -4.70 -14.05
N ALA A 75 -21.50 -3.66 -14.49
CA ALA A 75 -20.87 -2.46 -15.02
C ALA A 75 -19.98 -1.75 -13.98
N SER A 76 -20.43 -1.64 -12.73
CA SER A 76 -19.62 -1.07 -11.64
C SER A 76 -18.38 -1.92 -11.35
N ARG A 77 -18.52 -3.24 -11.39
CA ARG A 77 -17.41 -4.17 -11.19
C ARG A 77 -16.38 -4.04 -12.30
N LEU A 78 -16.80 -4.03 -13.56
CA LEU A 78 -15.91 -3.86 -14.71
C LEU A 78 -15.19 -2.51 -14.67
N GLN A 79 -15.87 -1.43 -14.30
CA GLN A 79 -15.23 -0.12 -14.10
C GLN A 79 -14.17 -0.15 -13.00
N ALA A 80 -14.46 -0.83 -11.88
CA ALA A 80 -13.51 -0.98 -10.79
C ALA A 80 -12.29 -1.83 -11.20
N GLU A 81 -12.50 -2.91 -11.97
CA GLU A 81 -11.42 -3.75 -12.52
C GLU A 81 -10.53 -2.94 -13.47
N VAL A 82 -11.12 -2.21 -14.44
CA VAL A 82 -10.35 -1.33 -15.34
C VAL A 82 -9.59 -0.25 -14.56
N ARG A 83 -10.21 0.35 -13.54
CA ARG A 83 -9.54 1.35 -12.70
C ARG A 83 -8.38 0.76 -11.92
N ARG A 84 -8.56 -0.45 -11.38
CA ARG A 84 -7.50 -1.17 -10.65
C ARG A 84 -6.35 -1.48 -11.60
N ASP A 85 -6.61 -2.02 -12.78
CA ASP A 85 -5.56 -2.39 -13.73
C ASP A 85 -4.78 -1.15 -14.20
N ALA A 86 -5.47 -0.01 -14.41
CA ALA A 86 -4.82 1.26 -14.72
C ALA A 86 -3.93 1.78 -13.58
N LEU A 87 -4.30 1.55 -12.31
CA LEU A 87 -3.47 1.91 -11.16
C LEU A 87 -2.27 0.97 -11.00
N VAL A 88 -2.46 -0.33 -11.27
CA VAL A 88 -1.37 -1.32 -11.26
C VAL A 88 -0.32 -0.96 -12.31
N ALA A 89 -0.73 -0.59 -13.53
CA ALA A 89 0.19 -0.15 -14.57
C ALA A 89 0.95 1.13 -14.20
N GLN A 90 0.30 2.08 -13.51
CA GLN A 90 0.97 3.28 -13.00
C GLN A 90 1.99 2.94 -11.90
N LEU A 91 1.64 2.00 -11.01
CA LEU A 91 2.55 1.58 -9.94
C LEU A 91 3.78 0.88 -10.50
N GLU A 92 3.62 0.04 -11.53
CA GLU A 92 4.73 -0.59 -12.24
C GLU A 92 5.63 0.46 -12.90
N ALA A 93 5.05 1.44 -13.59
CA ALA A 93 5.81 2.54 -14.20
C ALA A 93 6.60 3.37 -13.17
N ILE A 94 5.98 3.71 -12.03
CA ILE A 94 6.66 4.42 -10.93
C ILE A 94 7.76 3.57 -10.30
N THR A 95 7.55 2.25 -10.17
CA THR A 95 8.57 1.35 -9.63
C THR A 95 9.81 1.33 -10.52
N ILE A 96 9.60 1.26 -11.84
CA ILE A 96 10.70 1.34 -12.82
C ILE A 96 11.43 2.69 -12.72
N GLU A 97 10.71 3.79 -12.52
CA GLU A 97 11.30 5.12 -12.35
C GLU A 97 12.12 5.22 -11.05
N ILE A 98 11.63 4.65 -9.94
CA ILE A 98 12.36 4.57 -8.67
C ILE A 98 13.64 3.78 -8.84
N ASP A 99 13.57 2.57 -9.41
CA ASP A 99 14.75 1.72 -9.62
C ASP A 99 15.80 2.43 -10.50
N ALA A 100 15.35 3.14 -11.54
CA ALA A 100 16.22 3.92 -12.39
C ALA A 100 16.87 5.09 -11.64
N ALA A 101 16.11 5.81 -10.80
CA ALA A 101 16.63 6.91 -9.98
C ALA A 101 17.63 6.42 -8.94
N GLU A 102 17.35 5.31 -8.25
CA GLU A 102 18.26 4.66 -7.30
C GLU A 102 19.58 4.24 -7.99
N GLY A 103 19.49 3.67 -9.20
CA GLY A 103 20.67 3.34 -10.00
C GLY A 103 21.55 4.55 -10.34
N VAL A 104 20.93 5.71 -10.61
CA VAL A 104 21.66 6.97 -10.84
C VAL A 104 22.35 7.44 -9.56
N VAL A 105 21.67 7.43 -8.42
CA VAL A 105 22.25 7.81 -7.12
C VAL A 105 23.46 6.95 -6.78
N GLU A 106 23.36 5.63 -6.94
CA GLU A 106 24.47 4.71 -6.71
C GLU A 106 25.67 5.03 -7.61
N SER A 107 25.42 5.32 -8.90
CA SER A 107 26.49 5.69 -9.84
C SER A 107 27.18 7.01 -9.46
N ILE A 108 26.45 7.99 -8.92
CA ILE A 108 26.98 9.28 -8.45
C ILE A 108 27.84 9.06 -7.20
N ASN A 109 27.37 8.23 -6.26
CA ASN A 109 28.09 7.91 -5.03
C ASN A 109 29.40 7.18 -5.35
N ALA A 110 29.34 6.16 -6.22
CA ALA A 110 30.53 5.45 -6.70
C ALA A 110 31.53 6.43 -7.34
N GLY A 111 31.08 7.27 -8.29
CA GLY A 111 31.92 8.27 -8.94
C GLY A 111 32.55 9.28 -7.97
N SER A 112 31.77 9.75 -6.99
CA SER A 112 32.25 10.67 -5.95
C SER A 112 33.32 10.02 -5.07
N SER A 113 33.15 8.75 -4.70
CA SER A 113 34.15 8.00 -3.92
C SER A 113 35.46 7.85 -4.68
N PHE A 114 35.42 7.57 -5.98
CA PHE A 114 36.61 7.48 -6.83
C PHE A 114 37.32 8.82 -6.95
N ALA A 115 36.59 9.92 -7.12
CA ALA A 115 37.18 11.26 -7.17
C ALA A 115 37.88 11.65 -5.85
N VAL A 116 37.32 11.26 -4.70
CA VAL A 116 37.96 11.47 -3.39
C VAL A 116 39.22 10.60 -3.23
N ALA A 117 39.17 9.35 -3.67
CA ALA A 117 40.32 8.44 -3.64
C ALA A 117 41.47 8.94 -4.54
N GLU A 118 41.16 9.39 -5.75
CA GLU A 118 42.14 9.99 -6.67
C GLU A 118 42.76 11.26 -6.07
N ALA A 119 41.95 12.15 -5.50
CA ALA A 119 42.44 13.37 -4.86
C ALA A 119 43.31 13.08 -3.64
N ASP A 120 43.07 11.99 -2.91
CA ASP A 120 43.94 11.59 -1.80
C ASP A 120 45.26 11.00 -2.29
N ALA A 121 45.25 10.20 -3.36
CA ALA A 121 46.46 9.68 -3.98
C ALA A 121 47.35 10.82 -4.49
N GLU A 122 46.78 11.82 -5.15
CA GLU A 122 47.51 12.99 -5.64
C GLU A 122 48.07 13.84 -4.50
N ARG A 123 47.28 14.07 -3.44
CA ARG A 123 47.76 14.71 -2.22
C ARG A 123 48.94 13.95 -1.61
N GLN A 124 48.87 12.62 -1.58
CA GLN A 124 49.94 11.82 -1.00
C GLN A 124 51.23 11.94 -1.83
N ARG A 125 51.14 11.88 -3.17
CA ARG A 125 52.29 12.11 -4.06
C ARG A 125 52.94 13.47 -3.80
N ALA A 126 52.16 14.54 -3.81
CA ALA A 126 52.67 15.90 -3.55
C ALA A 126 53.32 16.04 -2.15
N VAL A 127 52.79 15.35 -1.14
CA VAL A 127 53.38 15.34 0.22
C VAL A 127 54.72 14.61 0.25
N GLU A 128 54.84 13.48 -0.45
CA GLU A 128 56.10 12.74 -0.54
C GLU A 128 57.16 13.54 -1.33
N GLU A 129 56.79 14.19 -2.43
CA GLU A 129 57.66 15.09 -3.20
C GLU A 129 58.18 16.25 -2.32
N ALA A 130 57.27 16.90 -1.58
CA ALA A 130 57.62 17.97 -0.67
C ALA A 130 58.51 17.51 0.50
N ARG A 131 58.35 16.26 0.96
CA ARG A 131 59.22 15.66 1.98
C ARG A 131 60.62 15.45 1.42
N TRP A 132 60.72 14.83 0.26
CA TRP A 132 61.99 14.60 -0.43
C TRP A 132 62.76 15.89 -0.69
N ALA A 133 62.09 16.91 -1.25
CA ALA A 133 62.71 18.21 -1.51
C ALA A 133 63.21 18.88 -0.22
N ARG A 134 62.45 18.77 0.89
CA ARG A 134 62.89 19.26 2.19
C ARG A 134 64.14 18.52 2.68
N GLU A 135 64.17 17.20 2.59
CA GLU A 135 65.34 16.40 3.00
C GLU A 135 66.59 16.72 2.16
N GLN A 136 66.41 16.99 0.86
CA GLN A 136 67.49 17.45 0.00
C GLN A 136 68.00 18.84 0.41
N ALA A 137 67.10 19.79 0.66
CA ALA A 137 67.47 21.12 1.14
C ALA A 137 68.21 21.07 2.49
N SER A 138 67.76 20.22 3.43
CA SER A 138 68.45 20.01 4.71
C SER A 138 69.85 19.43 4.53
N ARG A 139 70.03 18.41 3.67
CA ARG A 139 71.36 17.86 3.37
C ARG A 139 72.30 18.88 2.76
N LEU A 140 71.83 19.69 1.82
CA LEU A 140 72.65 20.74 1.20
C LEU A 140 72.98 21.86 2.18
N GLN A 141 72.08 22.19 3.10
CA GLN A 141 72.37 23.12 4.19
C GLN A 141 73.50 22.59 5.07
N GLU A 142 73.45 21.34 5.51
CA GLU A 142 74.52 20.72 6.32
C GLU A 142 75.88 20.73 5.59
N LEU A 143 75.89 20.44 4.29
CA LEU A 143 77.10 20.49 3.46
C LEU A 143 77.62 21.91 3.24
N ALA A 144 76.75 22.91 3.14
CA ALA A 144 77.13 24.31 3.03
C ALA A 144 77.71 24.83 4.35
N GLU A 145 77.13 24.47 5.49
CA GLU A 145 77.66 24.77 6.83
C GLU A 145 79.05 24.15 7.05
N ALA A 146 79.30 22.98 6.46
CA ALA A 146 80.62 22.33 6.44
C ALA A 146 81.61 22.93 5.41
N GLY A 147 81.18 23.90 4.59
CA GLY A 147 82.00 24.53 3.55
C GLY A 147 82.25 23.68 2.30
N VAL A 148 81.48 22.60 2.10
CA VAL A 148 81.67 21.61 1.02
C VAL A 148 80.73 21.87 -0.17
N SER A 149 79.63 22.59 0.03
CA SER A 149 78.65 22.92 -1.02
C SER A 149 78.60 24.43 -1.33
N PRO A 150 78.35 24.83 -2.59
CA PRO A 150 78.07 26.22 -2.94
C PRO A 150 76.79 26.76 -2.27
N LEU A 151 76.79 28.03 -1.88
CA LEU A 151 75.64 28.72 -1.28
C LEU A 151 74.44 28.76 -2.25
N GLU A 152 74.70 28.96 -3.54
CA GLU A 152 73.66 29.00 -4.59
C GLU A 152 72.86 27.68 -4.66
N ALA A 153 73.52 26.53 -4.47
CA ALA A 153 72.86 25.23 -4.48
C ALA A 153 71.94 25.04 -3.27
N GLN A 154 72.33 25.57 -2.10
CA GLN A 154 71.49 25.57 -0.90
C GLN A 154 70.25 26.45 -1.10
N GLU A 155 70.42 27.67 -1.65
CA GLU A 155 69.31 28.58 -1.90
C GLU A 155 68.31 28.00 -2.90
N GLN A 156 68.79 27.41 -4.00
CA GLN A 156 67.95 26.72 -5.00
C GLN A 156 67.14 25.58 -4.37
N ALA A 157 67.79 24.70 -3.62
CA ALA A 157 67.10 23.59 -2.96
C ALA A 157 66.07 24.06 -1.93
N SER A 158 66.36 25.16 -1.21
CA SER A 158 65.41 25.74 -0.25
C SER A 158 64.17 26.34 -0.93
N SER A 159 64.34 26.98 -2.09
CA SER A 159 63.27 27.54 -2.92
C SER A 159 62.41 26.42 -3.50
N GLU A 160 63.04 25.37 -4.04
CA GLU A 160 62.37 24.19 -4.55
C GLU A 160 61.56 23.48 -3.44
N ALA A 161 62.14 23.29 -2.26
CA ALA A 161 61.45 22.73 -1.11
C ALA A 161 60.27 23.59 -0.60
N ALA A 162 60.30 24.91 -0.85
CA ALA A 162 59.19 25.81 -0.56
C ALA A 162 58.08 25.70 -1.63
N ALA A 163 58.45 25.57 -2.91
CA ALA A 163 57.53 25.36 -4.02
C ALA A 163 56.73 24.07 -3.85
N TRP A 164 57.41 22.94 -3.65
CA TRP A 164 56.74 21.63 -3.43
C TRP A 164 55.86 21.64 -2.18
N ARG A 165 56.27 22.34 -1.11
CA ARG A 165 55.40 22.54 0.07
C ARG A 165 54.12 23.29 -0.24
N SER A 166 54.19 24.30 -1.11
CA SER A 166 53.02 25.05 -1.56
C SER A 166 52.08 24.14 -2.35
N GLU A 167 52.63 23.33 -3.25
CA GLU A 167 51.87 22.38 -4.07
C GLU A 167 51.18 21.30 -3.23
N ALA A 168 51.88 20.72 -2.25
CA ALA A 168 51.29 19.77 -1.29
C ALA A 168 50.10 20.38 -0.52
N ARG A 169 50.18 21.68 -0.17
CA ARG A 169 49.06 22.40 0.47
C ARG A 169 47.92 22.62 -0.51
N ALA A 170 48.20 22.96 -1.77
CA ALA A 170 47.20 23.12 -2.80
C ALA A 170 46.45 21.79 -3.05
N ALA A 171 47.17 20.67 -3.15
CA ALA A 171 46.57 19.34 -3.27
C ALA A 171 45.70 18.97 -2.06
N ALA A 172 46.12 19.34 -0.84
CA ALA A 172 45.31 19.12 0.37
C ALA A 172 44.01 19.94 0.37
N LEU A 173 44.05 21.18 -0.13
CA LEU A 173 42.85 22.01 -0.30
C LEU A 173 41.94 21.47 -1.41
N ALA A 174 42.51 20.99 -2.52
CA ALA A 174 41.77 20.36 -3.60
C ALA A 174 41.00 19.12 -3.11
N LYS A 175 41.65 18.23 -2.35
CA LYS A 175 40.98 17.08 -1.70
C LYS A 175 39.81 17.53 -0.82
N ARG A 176 40.01 18.55 0.01
CA ARG A 176 38.96 19.08 0.89
C ARG A 176 37.76 19.62 0.10
N ARG A 177 38.00 20.32 -1.01
CA ARG A 177 36.95 20.78 -1.92
C ARG A 177 36.18 19.61 -2.52
N ILE A 178 36.88 18.64 -3.11
CA ILE A 178 36.27 17.46 -3.75
C ILE A 178 35.46 16.65 -2.74
N ALA A 179 35.98 16.41 -1.54
CA ALA A 179 35.25 15.73 -0.46
C ALA A 179 34.08 16.56 0.10
N GLY A 180 34.15 17.89 0.02
CA GLY A 180 33.02 18.78 0.32
C GLY A 180 31.91 18.61 -0.71
N GLU A 181 32.25 18.67 -2.00
CA GLU A 181 31.31 18.51 -3.10
C GLU A 181 30.68 17.11 -3.15
N ALA A 182 31.43 16.07 -2.81
CA ALA A 182 30.90 14.71 -2.68
C ALA A 182 29.81 14.64 -1.60
N ARG A 183 30.07 15.19 -0.41
CA ARG A 183 29.10 15.20 0.70
C ARG A 183 27.85 16.02 0.41
N THR A 184 27.97 17.12 -0.34
CA THR A 184 26.78 17.88 -0.76
C THR A 184 25.94 17.08 -1.75
N ARG A 185 26.56 16.34 -2.68
CA ARG A 185 25.83 15.48 -3.62
C ARG A 185 25.18 14.27 -2.95
N GLU A 186 25.73 13.76 -1.85
CA GLU A 186 25.13 12.69 -1.05
C GLU A 186 23.94 13.18 -0.19
N ALA A 187 23.86 14.48 0.09
CA ALA A 187 22.84 15.06 0.97
C ALA A 187 21.60 15.58 0.23
N ASP A 188 21.72 15.80 -1.08
CA ASP A 188 20.65 16.21 -2.00
C ASP A 188 19.93 14.98 -2.58
#